data_AF-H2YFZ1-F1
#
_entry.id   AF-H2YFZ1-F1
#
_cell.length_a   1.000
_cell.length_b   1.000
_cell.length_c   1.000
_cell.angle_alpha   90.00
_cell.angle_beta   90.00
_cell.angle_gamma   90.00
#
_symmetry.space_group_name_H-M   'P 1'
#
loop_
_entity.id
_entity.type
_entity.pdbx_description
1 polymer ?
#
loop_
_entity_poly.entity_id
_entity_poly.type
_entity_poly.pdbx_seq_one_letter_code
_entity_poly.pdbx_strand_id
1 'polypeptide(L)'
;LNRELHEEIGLCKKYYLDASNYFDSYVRDNYVDHFYVKEFSERDFEIIEQGALEAKEWGSETLGLIRVPTEDLDSRLPFQAFLQHNFVADARTQLLHAVIANSIISEERINQYLLAIEILKENQEK
;
A
#
# COMPACT_ATOMS: atom_id res chain seq x y z
N LEU A 1 3.26 -5.82 -15.36
CA LEU A 1 3.72 -5.01 -14.21
C LEU A 1 4.59 -3.83 -14.62
N ASN A 2 5.87 -3.98 -14.98
CA ASN A 2 6.76 -2.82 -15.22
C ASN A 2 6.27 -1.82 -16.28
N ARG A 3 5.58 -2.30 -17.33
CA ARG A 3 4.93 -1.41 -18.31
C ARG A 3 3.86 -0.53 -17.63
N GLU A 4 2.96 -1.13 -16.85
CA GLU A 4 1.91 -0.39 -16.13
C GLU A 4 2.52 0.59 -15.12
N LEU A 5 3.52 0.17 -14.33
CA LEU A 5 4.18 1.06 -13.37
C LEU A 5 4.87 2.25 -14.07
N HIS A 6 5.38 2.06 -15.28
CA HIS A 6 5.93 3.17 -16.06
C HIS A 6 4.85 4.14 -16.52
N GLU A 7 3.70 3.64 -16.96
CA GLU A 7 2.58 4.45 -17.45
C GLU A 7 1.84 5.17 -16.30
N GLU A 8 1.60 4.49 -15.18
CA GLU A 8 0.79 4.97 -14.05
C GLU A 8 1.54 5.87 -13.06
N ILE A 9 2.80 5.53 -12.77
CA ILE A 9 3.60 6.23 -11.75
C ILE A 9 4.96 6.71 -12.27
N GLY A 10 5.20 6.66 -13.58
CA GLY A 10 6.44 7.16 -14.18
C GLY A 10 7.68 6.36 -13.77
N LEU A 11 7.53 5.10 -13.34
CA LEU A 11 8.64 4.33 -12.79
C LEU A 11 9.78 4.21 -13.80
N CYS A 12 10.99 4.60 -13.40
CA CYS A 12 12.19 4.49 -14.22
C CYS A 12 12.69 3.04 -14.28
N LYS A 13 13.30 2.64 -15.42
CA LYS A 13 13.86 1.28 -15.64
C LYS A 13 14.82 0.82 -14.55
N LYS A 14 15.57 1.73 -13.93
CA LYS A 14 16.47 1.44 -12.78
C LYS A 14 15.70 0.80 -11.60
N TYR A 15 14.42 1.13 -11.44
CA TYR A 15 13.59 0.71 -10.32
C TYR A 15 12.66 -0.46 -10.66
N TYR A 16 12.69 -0.97 -11.89
CA TYR A 16 11.84 -2.07 -12.32
C TYR A 16 11.98 -3.30 -11.42
N LEU A 17 10.87 -4.01 -11.32
CA LEU A 17 10.74 -5.21 -10.51
C LEU A 17 11.02 -6.44 -11.37
N ASP A 18 11.53 -7.48 -10.73
CA ASP A 18 11.72 -8.79 -11.34
C ASP A 18 11.13 -9.89 -10.44
N ALA A 19 11.37 -11.15 -10.82
CA ALA A 19 10.85 -12.30 -10.09
C ALA A 19 11.33 -12.38 -8.63
N SER A 20 12.47 -11.77 -8.29
CA SER A 20 12.96 -11.72 -6.89
C SER A 20 12.12 -10.79 -6.01
N ASN A 21 11.35 -9.88 -6.60
CA ASN A 21 10.44 -8.99 -5.89
C ASN A 21 9.02 -9.56 -5.74
N TYR A 22 8.75 -10.75 -6.30
CA TYR A 22 7.45 -11.40 -6.15
C TYR A 22 7.21 -11.76 -4.69
N PHE A 23 6.05 -11.37 -4.17
CA PHE A 23 5.67 -11.60 -2.77
C PHE A 23 4.63 -12.71 -2.65
N ASP A 24 3.45 -12.52 -3.27
CA ASP A 24 2.37 -13.51 -3.18
C ASP A 24 1.33 -13.33 -4.30
N SER A 25 0.37 -14.26 -4.38
CA SER A 25 -0.77 -14.21 -5.29
C SER A 25 -2.09 -14.36 -4.53
N TYR A 26 -3.05 -13.51 -4.85
CA TYR A 26 -4.38 -13.50 -4.24
C TYR A 26 -5.39 -13.97 -5.27
N VAL A 27 -6.05 -15.10 -5.00
CA VAL A 27 -6.97 -15.73 -5.93
C VAL A 27 -8.39 -15.22 -5.68
N ARG A 28 -9.06 -14.84 -6.77
CA ARG A 28 -10.49 -14.51 -6.83
C ARG A 28 -11.15 -15.35 -7.91
N ASP A 29 -12.48 -15.32 -7.95
CA ASP A 29 -13.26 -16.20 -8.84
C ASP A 29 -12.83 -16.13 -10.32
N ASN A 30 -12.45 -14.94 -10.81
CA ASN A 30 -12.15 -14.71 -12.23
C ASN A 30 -10.75 -14.14 -12.51
N TYR A 31 -9.95 -13.86 -11.48
CA TYR A 31 -8.64 -13.25 -11.64
C TYR A 31 -7.70 -13.62 -10.48
N VAL A 32 -6.40 -13.43 -10.73
CA VAL A 32 -5.34 -13.64 -9.74
C VAL A 32 -4.52 -12.36 -9.67
N ASP A 33 -4.47 -11.77 -8.49
CA ASP A 33 -3.68 -10.57 -8.23
C ASP A 33 -2.28 -10.96 -7.78
N HIS A 34 -1.28 -10.71 -8.63
CA HIS A 34 0.12 -10.95 -8.31
C HIS A 34 0.73 -9.72 -7.63
N PHE A 35 1.15 -9.88 -6.39
CA PHE A 35 1.67 -8.80 -5.56
C PHE A 35 3.19 -8.85 -5.44
N TYR A 36 3.83 -7.68 -5.52
CA TYR A 36 5.28 -7.54 -5.50
C TYR A 36 5.70 -6.51 -4.47
N VAL A 37 6.82 -6.75 -3.80
CA VAL A 37 7.39 -5.85 -2.79
C VAL A 37 8.85 -5.59 -3.11
N LYS A 38 9.25 -4.32 -3.04
CA LYS A 38 10.64 -3.89 -3.25
C LYS A 38 10.98 -2.78 -2.28
N GLU A 39 12.09 -2.95 -1.58
CA GLU A 39 12.67 -1.93 -0.72
C GLU A 39 13.44 -0.92 -1.57
N PHE A 40 13.28 0.37 -1.23
CA PHE A 40 14.02 1.46 -1.85
C PHE A 40 14.64 2.33 -0.75
N SER A 41 15.74 3.00 -1.09
CA SER A 41 16.25 4.07 -0.23
C SER A 41 15.23 5.22 -0.16
N GLU A 42 15.27 6.00 0.92
CA GLU A 42 14.42 7.20 1.07
C GLU A 42 14.56 8.15 -0.13
N ARG A 43 15.80 8.36 -0.59
CA ARG A 43 16.12 9.18 -1.76
C ARG A 43 15.46 8.64 -3.04
N ASP A 44 15.48 7.33 -3.25
CA ASP A 44 14.84 6.73 -4.42
C ASP A 44 13.31 6.82 -4.33
N PHE A 45 12.73 6.69 -3.12
CA PHE A 45 11.30 6.92 -2.89
C PHE A 45 10.87 8.33 -3.31
N GLU A 46 11.60 9.36 -2.89
CA GLU A 46 11.32 10.76 -3.28
C GLU A 46 11.37 10.96 -4.80
N ILE A 47 12.34 10.33 -5.47
CA ILE A 47 12.49 10.41 -6.94
C ILE A 47 11.28 9.77 -7.62
N ILE A 48 10.81 8.63 -7.13
CA ILE A 48 9.63 7.94 -7.66
C ILE A 48 8.38 8.80 -7.48
N GLU A 49 8.20 9.41 -6.30
CA GLU A 49 7.06 10.29 -6.02
C GLU A 49 7.03 11.52 -6.94
N GLN A 50 8.19 12.13 -7.21
CA GLN A 50 8.31 13.23 -8.15
C GLN A 50 7.97 12.78 -9.58
N GLY A 51 8.48 11.62 -10.00
CA GLY A 51 8.23 11.07 -11.33
C GLY A 51 6.76 10.74 -11.60
N ALA A 52 6.00 10.39 -10.57
CA ALA A 52 4.57 10.09 -10.71
C ALA A 52 3.73 11.30 -11.16
N LEU A 53 4.18 12.53 -10.87
CA LEU A 53 3.51 13.75 -11.32
C LEU A 53 3.67 14.02 -12.82
N GLU A 54 4.64 13.35 -13.45
CA GLU A 54 4.95 13.44 -14.88
C GLU A 54 4.50 12.17 -15.64
N ALA A 55 3.87 11.23 -14.95
CA ALA A 55 3.42 9.97 -15.53
C ALA A 55 2.33 10.17 -16.58
N LYS A 56 2.26 9.24 -17.54
CA LYS A 56 1.30 9.29 -18.64
C LYS A 56 -0.16 9.34 -18.14
N GLU A 57 -0.47 8.57 -17.10
CA GLU A 57 -1.83 8.46 -16.57
C GLU A 57 -2.11 9.41 -15.39
N TRP A 58 -1.18 10.32 -15.08
CA TRP A 58 -1.39 11.34 -14.06
C TRP A 58 -2.62 12.21 -14.38
N GLY A 59 -3.55 12.29 -13.43
CA GLY A 59 -4.81 13.04 -13.57
C GLY A 59 -5.89 12.31 -14.38
N SER A 60 -5.63 11.07 -14.80
CA SER A 60 -6.58 10.19 -15.50
C SER A 60 -6.88 8.96 -14.66
N GLU A 61 -6.05 7.92 -14.75
CA GLU A 61 -6.21 6.68 -13.97
C GLU A 61 -5.55 6.78 -12.59
N THR A 62 -4.51 7.63 -12.45
CA THR A 62 -3.85 7.91 -11.16
C THR A 62 -4.07 9.36 -10.72
N LEU A 63 -4.47 9.55 -9.47
CA LEU A 63 -4.79 10.89 -8.91
C LEU A 63 -3.77 11.41 -7.90
N GLY A 64 -2.78 10.60 -7.52
CA GLY A 64 -1.91 10.88 -6.38
C GLY A 64 -1.21 9.65 -5.86
N LEU A 65 0.03 9.81 -5.44
CA LEU A 65 0.67 8.89 -4.51
C LEU A 65 0.52 9.41 -3.09
N ILE A 66 0.29 8.49 -2.16
CA ILE A 66 0.20 8.78 -0.72
C ILE A 66 1.17 7.87 0.03
N ARG A 67 1.92 8.44 0.97
CA ARG A 67 2.70 7.65 1.93
C ARG A 67 1.77 7.08 2.99
N VAL A 68 1.92 5.79 3.27
CA VAL A 68 1.20 5.11 4.35
C VAL A 68 1.86 5.50 5.69
N PRO A 69 1.12 6.05 6.66
CA PRO A 69 1.71 6.44 7.95
C PRO A 69 1.93 5.20 8.82
N THR A 70 3.18 4.80 9.06
CA THR A 70 3.49 3.55 9.80
C THR A 70 3.75 3.77 11.29
N GLU A 71 4.03 5.00 11.72
CA GLU A 71 4.34 5.34 13.11
C GLU A 71 3.14 5.96 13.82
N ASP A 72 2.95 5.55 15.08
CA ASP A 72 1.98 6.19 15.96
C ASP A 72 2.52 7.48 16.57
N LEU A 73 1.62 8.44 16.79
CA LEU A 73 1.95 9.75 17.33
C LEU A 73 1.14 10.00 18.60
N ASP A 74 1.72 9.72 19.76
CA ASP A 74 1.08 9.84 21.07
C ASP A 74 -0.29 9.15 21.12
N SER A 75 -1.37 9.92 21.25
CA SER A 75 -2.75 9.44 21.28
C SER A 75 -3.37 9.28 19.89
N ARG A 76 -2.63 9.57 18.81
CA ARG A 76 -3.10 9.47 17.43
C ARG A 76 -2.56 8.19 16.81
N LEU A 77 -3.47 7.43 16.21
CA LEU A 77 -3.18 6.15 15.55
C LEU A 77 -3.38 6.34 14.04
N PRO A 78 -2.46 7.01 13.33
CA PRO A 78 -2.66 7.40 11.93
C PRO A 78 -2.73 6.18 11.01
N PHE A 79 -2.01 5.09 11.29
CA PHE A 79 -2.15 3.84 10.53
C PHE A 79 -3.56 3.26 10.68
N GLN A 80 -4.12 3.23 11.90
CA GLN A 80 -5.49 2.80 12.14
C GLN A 80 -6.51 3.68 11.39
N ALA A 81 -6.31 5.00 11.39
CA ALA A 81 -7.15 5.92 10.64
C ALA A 81 -7.02 5.67 9.12
N PHE A 82 -5.81 5.41 8.63
CA PHE A 82 -5.54 5.08 7.24
C PHE A 82 -6.29 3.83 6.78
N LEU A 83 -6.31 2.77 7.60
CA LEU A 83 -7.01 1.50 7.31
C LEU A 83 -8.54 1.61 7.20
N GLN A 84 -9.12 2.75 7.56
CA GLN A 84 -10.57 3.01 7.43
C GLN A 84 -10.96 3.60 6.08
N HIS A 85 -10.00 3.97 5.22
CA HIS A 85 -10.30 4.40 3.85
C HIS A 85 -10.82 3.24 2.99
N ASN A 86 -11.38 3.58 1.83
CA ASN A 86 -11.77 2.59 0.84
C ASN A 86 -10.53 2.12 0.08
N PHE A 87 -10.35 0.79 0.03
CA PHE A 87 -9.28 0.14 -0.72
C PHE A 87 -9.90 -0.64 -1.88
N VAL A 88 -9.18 -0.71 -2.99
CA VAL A 88 -9.58 -1.55 -4.12
C VAL A 88 -9.25 -3.02 -3.83
N ALA A 89 -10.21 -3.91 -4.11
CA ALA A 89 -10.03 -5.36 -4.06
C ALA A 89 -9.26 -5.85 -2.80
N ASP A 90 -8.13 -6.54 -3.00
CA ASP A 90 -7.26 -7.07 -1.96
C ASP A 90 -6.22 -6.08 -1.42
N ALA A 91 -6.16 -4.84 -1.90
CA ALA A 91 -5.05 -3.92 -1.61
C ALA A 91 -4.84 -3.69 -0.10
N ARG A 92 -5.94 -3.65 0.68
CA ARG A 92 -5.85 -3.55 2.15
C ARG A 92 -5.18 -4.79 2.76
N THR A 93 -5.61 -5.98 2.36
CA THR A 93 -5.05 -7.26 2.84
C THR A 93 -3.59 -7.41 2.43
N GLN A 94 -3.27 -7.10 1.17
CA GLN A 94 -1.90 -7.10 0.63
C GLN A 94 -0.99 -6.17 1.42
N LEU A 95 -1.44 -4.94 1.71
CA LEU A 95 -0.70 -3.99 2.55
C LEU A 95 -0.42 -4.58 3.93
N LEU A 96 -1.43 -5.14 4.60
CA LEU A 96 -1.29 -5.73 5.94
C LEU A 96 -0.29 -6.90 5.96
N HIS A 97 -0.39 -7.82 4.99
CA HIS A 97 0.55 -8.93 4.87
C HIS A 97 1.98 -8.45 4.62
N ALA A 98 2.16 -7.44 3.76
CA ALA A 98 3.47 -6.91 3.42
C ALA A 98 4.14 -6.21 4.60
N VAL A 99 3.42 -5.36 5.35
CA VAL A 99 4.00 -4.64 6.49
C VAL A 99 4.36 -5.58 7.64
N ILE A 100 3.58 -6.65 7.85
CA ILE A 100 3.89 -7.68 8.86
C ILE A 100 5.12 -8.48 8.42
N ALA A 101 5.14 -9.00 7.19
CA ALA A 101 6.22 -9.83 6.69
C ALA A 101 7.57 -9.11 6.64
N ASN A 102 7.56 -7.79 6.40
CA ASN A 102 8.75 -6.95 6.40
C ASN A 102 9.06 -6.32 7.76
N SER A 103 8.37 -6.73 8.83
CA SER A 103 8.57 -6.22 10.20
C SER A 103 8.45 -4.70 10.34
N ILE A 104 7.66 -4.06 9.49
CA ILE A 104 7.38 -2.62 9.55
C ILE A 104 6.40 -2.33 10.69
N ILE A 105 5.38 -3.17 10.86
CA ILE A 105 4.43 -3.13 11.97
C ILE A 105 4.22 -4.56 12.44
N SER A 106 4.24 -4.80 13.76
CA SER A 106 4.03 -6.13 14.31
C SER A 106 2.59 -6.62 14.09
N GLU A 107 2.43 -7.93 13.92
CA GLU A 107 1.11 -8.57 13.78
C GLU A 107 0.19 -8.26 14.97
N GLU A 108 0.73 -8.27 16.20
CA GLU A 108 -0.02 -7.89 17.40
C GLU A 108 -0.60 -6.47 17.28
N ARG A 109 0.22 -5.52 16.81
CA ARG A 109 -0.22 -4.13 16.66
C ARG A 109 -1.26 -3.97 15.56
N ILE A 110 -1.11 -4.69 14.45
CA ILE A 110 -2.12 -4.75 13.39
C ILE A 110 -3.46 -5.27 13.94
N ASN A 111 -3.44 -6.36 14.71
CA ASN A 111 -4.65 -6.92 15.31
C ASN A 111 -5.33 -5.93 16.26
N GLN A 112 -4.56 -5.17 17.04
CA GLN A 112 -5.10 -4.10 17.89
C GLN A 112 -5.81 -3.01 17.07
N TYR A 113 -5.23 -2.56 15.95
CA TYR A 113 -5.87 -1.59 15.07
C TYR A 113 -7.18 -2.11 14.47
N LEU A 114 -7.18 -3.35 13.99
CA LEU A 114 -8.36 -3.96 13.37
C LEU A 114 -9.51 -4.09 14.37
N LEU A 115 -9.23 -4.57 15.58
CA LEU A 115 -10.22 -4.67 16.65
C LEU A 115 -10.79 -3.30 17.03
N ALA A 116 -9.94 -2.28 17.16
CA ALA A 116 -10.38 -0.93 17.48
C ALA A 116 -11.28 -0.34 16.37
N ILE A 117 -10.99 -0.63 15.10
CA ILE A 117 -11.82 -0.20 13.96
C ILE A 117 -13.19 -0.88 14.01
N GLU A 118 -13.26 -2.17 14.32
CA GLU A 118 -14.52 -2.92 14.42
C GLU A 118 -15.42 -2.34 15.52
N ILE A 119 -14.87 -2.10 16.71
CA ILE A 119 -15.57 -1.47 17.83
C ILE A 119 -16.09 -0.07 17.46
N LEU A 120 -15.31 0.73 16.72
CA LEU A 120 -15.73 2.06 16.29
C LEU A 120 -16.93 2.00 15.33
N LYS A 121 -16.95 1.03 14.40
CA LYS A 121 -18.05 0.85 13.46
C LYS A 121 -19.34 0.46 14.17
N GLU A 122 -19.27 -0.50 15.11
CA GLU A 122 -20.42 -0.94 15.90
C GLU A 122 -21.06 0.19 16.72
N ASN A 123 -20.27 1.18 17.15
CA ASN A 123 -20.75 2.33 17.91
C ASN A 123 -21.34 3.45 17.03
N GLN A 124 -21.03 3.47 15.73
CA GLN A 124 -21.59 4.44 14.78
C GLN A 124 -22.93 3.97 14.19
N GLU A 125 -23.23 2.67 14.27
CA GLU A 125 -24.47 2.07 13.79
C GLU A 125 -25.59 2.01 14.86
N LYS A 126 -25.32 2.48 16.09
CA LYS A 126 -26.27 2.57 17.21
C LYS A 126 -26.73 4.01 17.44
#